data_AF-A0A0S6VQZ9-F1
#
_entry.id   AF-A0A0S6VQZ9-F1
#
_cell.length_a   1.000
_cell.length_b   1.000
_cell.length_c   1.000
_cell.angle_alpha   90.00
_cell.angle_beta   90.00
_cell.angle_gamma   90.00
#
_symmetry.space_group_name_H-M   'P 1'
#
loop_
_entity.id
_entity.type
_entity.pdbx_description
1 polymer ?
#
loop_
_entity_poly.entity_id
_entity_poly.type
_entity_poly.pdbx_seq_one_letter_code
_entity_poly.pdbx_strand_id
1 'polypeptide(L)'
;MHTQLPSPESSRPQIVVVDDMPANLRLLTDMLTKAGYLARPALNGKIALSSIRLNPPDVVLLDIVLPDISGYEVCQQLKADPNTSEIPIIFISAKTELFEKIKGFELGAVDYVGKPFEPQEVLLRVQTHVTIRRLQLQLQAQNLLLQEQNLRFRTLVEATLEGIILHDQGRIIDANQRAFDLFDTDRETMIEAVFSDFISEPFRASVAAMLTTNAEYPLEIEGQMRNGAPIPLEIYARRMAYQGRDIQIAVLRDLSWKKRIEAENTKLQRENLALKATNYERYRLGPIIGKSRRMQEVYELIAAAAASEFHVVISGESGTGKELVARTIHALSSRTNQPFVPVNCGAVTETIFEREFFGHRKGAFTGADRNAPGYFDAADQGTLFLDEIGELSFPMQVKLLRVLENREFTPVGGTMPRRVDARILAATNKRLPEMVRDGQFREDLFYRLHVMEIVVPPLRERREDIPLLLEALLQEYAPETPLPSAILDAFMRYDWPGNIREMQNRLQRYLATGRIDIPSVDLPPASTLSIAPLPPGIQLHDAVETLEAHLIRETLIRNKWRRVKTAEELGIPRRTLQRKVEKYGIFR
;
A
#
# COMPACT_ATOMS: atom_id res chain seq x y z
N MET A 1 6.96 -2.67 -30.69
CA MET A 1 6.85 -2.51 -32.15
C MET A 1 7.60 -3.67 -32.78
N HIS A 2 6.88 -4.61 -33.41
CA HIS A 2 7.50 -5.76 -34.09
C HIS A 2 8.05 -5.30 -35.44
N THR A 3 9.33 -4.93 -35.49
CA THR A 3 10.08 -4.92 -36.75
C THR A 3 10.40 -6.37 -37.08
N GLN A 4 9.61 -6.98 -37.97
CA GLN A 4 9.96 -8.25 -38.59
C GLN A 4 11.30 -8.08 -39.30
N LEU A 5 12.36 -8.69 -38.76
CA LEU A 5 13.59 -8.94 -39.50
C LEU A 5 13.22 -9.79 -40.73
N PRO A 6 13.66 -9.41 -41.94
CA PRO A 6 13.35 -10.16 -43.15
C PRO A 6 13.89 -11.58 -43.03
N SER A 7 13.02 -12.58 -43.26
CA SER A 7 13.36 -14.00 -43.25
C SER A 7 14.41 -14.31 -44.34
N PRO A 8 15.62 -14.80 -43.99
CA PRO A 8 16.72 -15.05 -44.92
C PRO A 8 16.45 -16.20 -45.92
N GLU A 9 15.34 -16.92 -45.77
CA GLU A 9 14.98 -18.05 -46.65
C GLU A 9 14.37 -17.63 -48.00
N SER A 10 13.99 -16.36 -48.19
CA SER A 10 13.18 -15.93 -49.35
C SER A 10 13.96 -15.35 -50.53
N SER A 11 15.26 -15.07 -50.40
CA SER A 11 16.07 -14.48 -51.49
C SER A 11 16.96 -15.53 -52.18
N ARG A 12 16.89 -15.56 -53.52
CA ARG A 12 17.81 -16.36 -54.34
C ARG A 12 19.27 -15.95 -54.05
N PRO A 13 20.20 -16.91 -53.87
CA PRO A 13 21.58 -16.56 -53.56
C PRO A 13 22.22 -15.76 -54.69
N GLN A 14 22.97 -14.73 -54.33
CA GLN A 14 23.63 -13.82 -55.28
C GLN A 14 25.08 -14.21 -55.49
N ILE A 15 25.49 -14.30 -56.75
CA ILE A 15 26.86 -14.63 -57.13
C ILE A 15 27.38 -13.51 -58.01
N VAL A 16 28.55 -12.96 -57.71
CA VAL A 16 29.23 -12.05 -58.64
C VAL A 16 30.22 -12.85 -59.45
N VAL A 17 30.17 -12.71 -60.78
CA VAL A 17 31.10 -13.35 -61.71
C VAL A 17 31.95 -12.27 -62.36
N VAL A 18 33.28 -12.36 -62.19
CA VAL A 18 34.24 -11.39 -62.70
C VAL A 18 35.16 -12.08 -63.71
N ASP A 19 35.09 -11.66 -64.97
CA ASP A 19 35.89 -12.18 -66.08
C ASP A 19 35.91 -11.13 -67.20
N ASP A 20 37.04 -10.96 -67.87
CA ASP A 20 37.22 -9.94 -68.92
C ASP A 20 36.64 -10.38 -70.27
N MET A 21 36.40 -11.68 -70.46
CA MET A 21 35.83 -12.23 -71.68
C MET A 21 34.30 -12.31 -71.59
N PRO A 22 33.56 -11.59 -72.46
CA PRO A 22 32.09 -11.63 -72.46
C PRO A 22 31.48 -13.02 -72.67
N ALA A 23 32.21 -13.93 -73.35
CA ALA A 23 31.79 -15.31 -73.56
C ALA A 23 31.75 -16.12 -72.25
N ASN A 24 32.78 -15.98 -71.40
CA ASN A 24 32.86 -16.66 -70.11
C ASN A 24 31.78 -16.15 -69.16
N LEU A 25 31.60 -14.82 -69.11
CA LEU A 25 30.53 -14.20 -68.32
C LEU A 25 29.15 -14.73 -68.71
N ARG A 26 28.83 -14.79 -70.02
CA ARG A 26 27.55 -15.33 -70.50
C ARG A 26 27.37 -16.79 -70.11
N LEU A 27 28.39 -17.63 -70.33
CA LEU A 27 28.34 -19.06 -69.99
C LEU A 27 28.08 -19.28 -68.49
N LEU A 28 28.88 -18.65 -67.62
CA LEU A 28 28.77 -18.80 -66.17
C LEU A 28 27.45 -18.21 -65.65
N THR A 29 27.04 -17.03 -66.15
CA THR A 29 25.79 -16.39 -65.74
C THR A 29 24.58 -17.25 -66.13
N ASP A 30 24.53 -17.77 -67.36
CA ASP A 30 23.43 -18.62 -67.83
C ASP A 30 23.34 -19.92 -67.03
N MET A 31 24.49 -20.55 -66.76
CA MET A 31 24.58 -21.78 -65.98
C MET A 31 24.11 -21.57 -64.53
N LEU A 32 24.59 -20.52 -63.86
CA LEU A 32 24.19 -20.19 -62.49
C LEU A 32 22.72 -19.80 -62.40
N THR A 33 22.21 -19.05 -63.38
CA THR A 33 20.80 -18.65 -63.43
C THR A 33 19.88 -19.86 -63.62
N LYS A 34 20.24 -20.83 -64.48
CA LYS A 34 19.53 -22.10 -64.64
C LYS A 34 19.51 -22.94 -63.35
N ALA A 35 20.57 -22.85 -62.56
CA ALA A 35 20.66 -23.52 -61.26
C ALA A 35 19.94 -22.76 -60.12
N GLY A 36 19.28 -21.63 -60.40
CA GLY A 36 18.45 -20.88 -59.46
C GLY A 36 19.15 -19.74 -58.71
N TYR A 37 20.40 -19.43 -59.06
CA TYR A 37 21.15 -18.31 -58.48
C TYR A 37 20.89 -16.98 -59.22
N LEU A 38 21.12 -15.85 -58.54
CA LEU A 38 21.18 -14.53 -59.15
C LEU A 38 22.63 -14.19 -59.48
N ALA A 39 23.02 -14.38 -60.73
CA ALA A 39 24.38 -14.08 -61.19
C ALA A 39 24.51 -12.63 -61.68
N ARG A 40 25.46 -11.88 -61.11
CA ARG A 40 25.82 -10.50 -61.48
C ARG A 40 27.17 -10.49 -62.19
N PRO A 41 27.24 -10.21 -63.50
CA PRO A 41 28.50 -10.15 -64.23
C PRO A 41 29.26 -8.83 -63.97
N ALA A 42 30.58 -8.88 -63.97
CA ALA A 42 31.49 -7.73 -63.95
C ALA A 42 32.66 -7.96 -64.93
N LEU A 43 32.92 -6.97 -65.80
CA LEU A 43 33.90 -7.08 -66.88
C LEU A 43 35.34 -6.74 -66.46
N ASN A 44 35.53 -6.18 -65.26
CA ASN A 44 36.83 -5.78 -64.75
C ASN A 44 36.82 -5.69 -63.22
N GLY A 45 38.00 -5.58 -62.61
CA GLY A 45 38.16 -5.60 -61.16
C GLY A 45 37.57 -4.38 -60.47
N LYS A 46 37.70 -3.18 -61.05
CA LYS A 46 37.15 -1.93 -60.45
C LYS A 46 35.62 -1.95 -60.38
N ILE A 47 34.95 -2.40 -61.45
CA ILE A 47 33.49 -2.56 -61.47
C ILE A 47 33.08 -3.62 -60.45
N ALA A 48 33.81 -4.75 -60.37
CA ALA A 48 33.52 -5.79 -59.39
C ALA A 48 33.62 -5.26 -57.94
N LEU A 49 34.69 -4.57 -57.58
CA LEU A 49 34.88 -4.00 -56.25
C LEU A 49 33.76 -3.03 -55.86
N SER A 50 33.41 -2.09 -56.76
CA SER A 50 32.33 -1.13 -56.50
C SER A 50 30.98 -1.84 -56.31
N SER A 51 30.66 -2.82 -57.14
CA SER A 51 29.41 -3.59 -57.10
C SER A 51 29.29 -4.49 -55.87
N ILE A 52 30.39 -5.08 -55.42
CA ILE A 52 30.45 -5.96 -54.24
C ILE A 52 30.33 -5.16 -52.95
N ARG A 53 30.99 -3.99 -52.85
CA ARG A 53 30.88 -3.13 -51.67
C ARG A 53 29.48 -2.53 -51.49
N LEU A 54 28.83 -2.16 -52.61
CA LEU A 54 27.46 -1.64 -52.59
C LEU A 54 26.45 -2.71 -52.20
N ASN A 55 26.58 -3.92 -52.75
CA ASN A 55 25.70 -5.04 -52.48
C ASN A 55 26.54 -6.31 -52.33
N PRO A 56 26.83 -6.78 -51.10
CA PRO A 56 27.62 -7.98 -50.86
C PRO A 56 26.94 -9.25 -51.42
N PRO A 57 27.60 -10.04 -52.30
CA PRO A 57 27.08 -11.34 -52.74
C PRO A 57 27.31 -12.47 -51.73
N ASP A 58 26.68 -13.62 -51.95
CA ASP A 58 26.95 -14.86 -51.22
C ASP A 58 28.28 -15.49 -51.64
N VAL A 59 28.67 -15.41 -52.91
CA VAL A 59 29.94 -15.91 -53.45
C VAL A 59 30.46 -15.01 -54.57
N VAL A 60 31.79 -14.90 -54.70
CA VAL A 60 32.44 -14.26 -55.85
C VAL A 60 33.21 -15.31 -56.64
N LEU A 61 32.92 -15.43 -57.94
CA LEU A 61 33.76 -16.11 -58.92
C LEU A 61 34.67 -15.07 -59.57
N LEU A 62 35.98 -15.19 -59.43
CA LEU A 62 36.93 -14.14 -59.77
C LEU A 62 38.05 -14.63 -60.68
N ASP A 63 38.11 -14.13 -61.92
CA ASP A 63 39.26 -14.36 -62.77
C ASP A 63 40.52 -13.70 -62.17
N ILE A 64 41.65 -14.41 -62.28
CA ILE A 64 42.95 -13.92 -61.82
C ILE A 64 43.50 -12.85 -62.77
N VAL A 65 43.30 -13.02 -64.07
CA VAL A 65 43.79 -12.11 -65.10
C VAL A 65 42.65 -11.17 -65.49
N LEU A 66 42.83 -9.88 -65.22
CA LEU A 66 41.84 -8.84 -65.48
C LEU A 66 42.55 -7.61 -66.11
N PRO A 67 41.84 -6.78 -66.89
CA PRO A 67 42.45 -5.73 -67.70
C PRO A 67 42.95 -4.52 -66.90
N ASP A 68 42.43 -4.30 -65.69
CA ASP A 68 42.67 -3.09 -64.90
C ASP A 68 43.48 -3.33 -63.61
N ILE A 69 42.98 -4.20 -62.72
CA ILE A 69 43.64 -4.62 -61.49
C ILE A 69 43.59 -6.14 -61.43
N SER A 70 44.66 -6.79 -60.93
CA SER A 70 44.70 -8.25 -60.90
C SER A 70 43.60 -8.83 -60.00
N GLY A 71 43.12 -10.04 -60.29
CA GLY A 71 42.15 -10.73 -59.43
C GLY A 71 42.69 -10.95 -58.01
N TYR A 72 44.01 -11.12 -57.87
CA TYR A 72 44.66 -11.17 -56.55
C TYR A 72 44.51 -9.86 -55.77
N GLU A 73 44.69 -8.70 -56.41
CA GLU A 73 44.47 -7.39 -55.78
C GLU A 73 43.00 -7.17 -55.40
N VAL A 74 42.06 -7.59 -56.25
CA VAL A 74 40.63 -7.55 -55.94
C VAL A 74 40.33 -8.37 -54.68
N CYS A 75 40.84 -9.61 -54.61
CA CYS A 75 40.67 -10.49 -53.46
C CYS A 75 41.25 -9.85 -52.19
N GLN A 76 42.49 -9.34 -52.26
CA GLN A 76 43.14 -8.69 -51.12
C GLN A 76 42.34 -7.48 -50.62
N GLN A 77 41.82 -6.64 -51.52
CA GLN A 77 41.02 -5.48 -51.15
C GLN A 77 39.66 -5.85 -50.53
N LEU A 78 39.03 -6.92 -51.00
CA LEU A 78 37.78 -7.42 -50.40
C LEU A 78 38.03 -8.08 -49.05
N LYS A 79 39.17 -8.77 -48.88
CA LYS A 79 39.55 -9.42 -47.62
C LYS A 79 40.01 -8.44 -46.55
N ALA A 80 40.54 -7.28 -46.95
CA ALA A 80 40.93 -6.21 -46.03
C ALA A 80 39.75 -5.39 -45.48
N ASP A 81 38.59 -5.40 -46.14
CA ASP A 81 37.39 -4.65 -45.72
C ASP A 81 36.51 -5.54 -44.81
N PRO A 82 36.23 -5.14 -43.56
CA PRO A 82 35.41 -5.90 -42.61
C PRO A 82 34.00 -6.26 -43.12
N ASN A 83 33.45 -5.48 -44.06
CA ASN A 83 32.12 -5.73 -44.60
C ASN A 83 32.11 -6.80 -45.70
N THR A 84 33.26 -7.09 -46.31
CA THR A 84 33.40 -8.03 -47.42
C THR A 84 34.36 -9.17 -47.15
N SER A 85 35.11 -9.13 -46.04
CA SER A 85 36.15 -10.11 -45.70
C SER A 85 35.65 -11.53 -45.56
N GLU A 86 34.43 -11.70 -45.07
CA GLU A 86 33.77 -12.99 -44.86
C GLU A 86 33.12 -13.55 -46.14
N ILE A 87 33.16 -12.84 -47.28
CA ILE A 87 32.61 -13.32 -48.54
C ILE A 87 33.55 -14.39 -49.13
N PRO A 88 33.06 -15.59 -49.45
CA PRO A 88 33.86 -16.61 -50.12
C PRO A 88 34.21 -16.18 -51.55
N ILE A 89 35.51 -16.21 -51.86
CA ILE A 89 36.05 -15.89 -53.18
C ILE A 89 36.61 -17.19 -53.77
N ILE A 90 36.09 -17.56 -54.94
CA ILE A 90 36.54 -18.70 -55.74
C ILE A 90 37.27 -18.14 -56.95
N PHE A 91 38.57 -18.40 -57.04
CA PHE A 91 39.33 -17.97 -58.21
C PHE A 91 38.98 -18.78 -59.45
N ILE A 92 39.04 -18.15 -60.60
CA ILE A 92 39.00 -18.80 -61.91
C ILE A 92 40.36 -18.58 -62.54
N SER A 93 41.01 -19.62 -63.07
CA SER A 93 42.14 -19.40 -63.99
C SER A 93 42.42 -20.56 -64.94
N ALA A 94 43.07 -20.22 -66.05
CA ALA A 94 43.52 -21.16 -67.08
C ALA A 94 44.81 -21.91 -66.69
N LYS A 95 45.48 -21.50 -65.61
CA LYS A 95 46.74 -22.08 -65.17
C LYS A 95 46.48 -23.19 -64.14
N THR A 96 47.11 -24.34 -64.33
CA THR A 96 46.99 -25.50 -63.43
C THR A 96 48.14 -25.62 -62.44
N GLU A 97 49.08 -24.67 -62.46
CA GLU A 97 50.27 -24.67 -61.62
C GLU A 97 49.95 -24.53 -60.13
N LEU A 98 50.63 -25.34 -59.31
CA LEU A 98 50.42 -25.40 -57.86
C LEU A 98 50.73 -24.06 -57.16
N PHE A 99 51.73 -23.32 -57.65
CA PHE A 99 52.18 -22.06 -57.05
C PHE A 99 51.11 -20.96 -57.07
N GLU A 100 50.37 -20.82 -58.18
CA GLU A 100 49.30 -19.83 -58.30
C GLU A 100 48.09 -20.13 -57.41
N LYS A 101 47.82 -21.43 -57.17
CA LYS A 101 46.78 -21.87 -56.24
C LYS A 101 47.15 -21.56 -54.78
N ILE A 102 48.39 -21.83 -54.38
CA ILE A 102 48.90 -21.52 -53.03
C ILE A 102 48.77 -20.02 -52.76
N LYS A 103 49.24 -19.18 -53.69
CA LYS A 103 49.13 -17.72 -53.59
C LYS A 103 47.68 -17.24 -53.43
N GLY A 104 46.72 -17.89 -54.10
CA GLY A 104 45.30 -17.54 -53.99
C GLY A 104 44.73 -17.80 -52.58
N PHE A 105 45.07 -18.94 -51.99
CA PHE A 105 44.64 -19.29 -50.63
C PHE A 105 45.31 -18.41 -49.56
N GLU A 106 46.59 -18.05 -49.73
CA GLU A 106 47.30 -17.12 -48.83
C GLU A 106 46.64 -15.73 -48.80
N LEU A 107 45.99 -15.32 -49.89
CA LEU A 107 45.25 -14.07 -49.99
C LEU A 107 43.80 -14.15 -49.47
N GLY A 108 43.36 -15.32 -49.01
CA GLY A 108 42.04 -15.53 -48.38
C GLY A 108 40.93 -16.00 -49.34
N ALA A 109 41.27 -16.45 -50.55
CA ALA A 109 40.32 -17.20 -51.37
C ALA A 109 40.01 -18.56 -50.72
N VAL A 110 38.81 -19.07 -50.94
CA VAL A 110 38.33 -20.31 -50.33
C VAL A 110 38.40 -21.49 -51.30
N ASP A 111 38.52 -21.21 -52.60
CA ASP A 111 38.53 -22.25 -53.63
C ASP A 111 39.05 -21.75 -54.99
N TYR A 112 39.14 -22.67 -55.95
CA TYR A 112 39.63 -22.40 -57.30
C TYR A 112 38.98 -23.28 -58.38
N VAL A 113 38.59 -22.71 -59.52
CA VAL A 113 38.04 -23.39 -60.71
C VAL A 113 38.99 -23.23 -61.91
N GLY A 114 39.26 -24.33 -62.62
CA GLY A 114 40.06 -24.32 -63.84
C GLY A 114 39.27 -23.94 -65.10
N LYS A 115 39.94 -23.30 -66.07
CA LYS A 115 39.44 -23.17 -67.46
C LYS A 115 40.03 -24.31 -68.33
N PRO A 116 39.27 -24.94 -69.25
CA PRO A 116 37.87 -24.68 -69.59
C PRO A 116 36.89 -25.15 -68.50
N PHE A 117 35.77 -24.44 -68.37
CA PHE A 117 34.79 -24.68 -67.29
C PHE A 117 34.03 -25.99 -67.48
N GLU A 118 34.08 -26.87 -66.48
CA GLU A 118 33.15 -27.99 -66.36
C GLU A 118 31.90 -27.57 -65.56
N PRO A 119 30.69 -27.59 -66.13
CA PRO A 119 29.50 -27.05 -65.47
C PRO A 119 29.19 -27.66 -64.10
N GLN A 120 29.39 -28.97 -63.95
CA GLN A 120 29.12 -29.67 -62.69
C GLN A 120 30.12 -29.25 -61.60
N GLU A 121 31.39 -29.08 -61.96
CA GLU A 121 32.44 -28.66 -61.03
C GLU A 121 32.15 -27.26 -60.48
N VAL A 122 31.84 -26.30 -61.36
CA VAL A 122 31.54 -24.92 -60.94
C VAL A 122 30.32 -24.88 -60.03
N LEU A 123 29.23 -25.56 -60.42
CA LEU A 123 27.99 -25.57 -59.65
C LEU A 123 28.20 -26.20 -58.28
N LEU A 124 28.95 -27.30 -58.18
CA LEU A 124 29.22 -27.96 -56.89
C LEU A 124 30.02 -27.05 -55.96
N ARG A 125 31.11 -26.44 -56.44
CA ARG A 125 31.94 -25.53 -55.61
C ARG A 125 31.16 -24.30 -55.17
N VAL A 126 30.38 -23.70 -56.08
CA VAL A 126 29.49 -22.59 -55.76
C VAL A 126 28.47 -22.99 -54.70
N GLN A 127 27.79 -24.13 -54.89
CA GLN A 127 26.78 -24.60 -53.95
C GLN A 127 27.36 -24.82 -52.55
N THR A 128 28.55 -25.45 -52.46
CA THR A 128 29.25 -25.65 -51.19
C THR A 128 29.50 -24.33 -50.48
N HIS A 129 30.09 -23.35 -51.17
CA HIS A 129 30.44 -22.08 -50.53
C HIS A 129 29.24 -21.16 -50.26
N VAL A 130 28.19 -21.22 -51.07
CA VAL A 130 26.89 -20.57 -50.75
C VAL A 130 26.31 -21.17 -49.46
N THR A 131 26.33 -22.50 -49.33
CA THR A 131 25.79 -23.19 -48.15
C THR A 131 26.56 -22.81 -46.89
N ILE A 132 27.89 -22.83 -46.95
CA ILE A 132 28.75 -22.42 -45.83
C ILE A 132 28.47 -20.97 -45.44
N ARG A 133 28.43 -20.05 -46.43
CA ARG A 133 28.16 -18.63 -46.19
C ARG A 133 26.81 -18.41 -45.50
N ARG A 134 25.77 -19.09 -45.96
CA ARG A 134 24.42 -18.98 -45.37
C ARG A 134 24.37 -19.52 -43.94
N LEU A 135 25.00 -20.65 -43.68
CA LEU A 135 25.10 -21.20 -42.33
C LEU A 135 25.84 -20.26 -41.38
N GLN A 136 26.94 -19.63 -41.83
CA GLN A 136 27.67 -18.63 -41.05
C GLN A 136 26.81 -17.41 -40.74
N LEU A 137 26.12 -16.85 -41.74
CA LEU A 137 25.20 -15.72 -41.55
C LEU A 137 24.04 -16.07 -40.60
N GLN A 138 23.48 -17.27 -40.72
CA GLN A 138 22.41 -17.76 -39.84
C GLN A 138 22.90 -17.92 -38.40
N LEU A 139 24.08 -18.50 -38.19
CA LEU A 139 24.67 -18.66 -36.87
C LEU A 139 24.96 -17.29 -36.22
N GLN A 140 25.49 -16.34 -36.98
CA GLN A 140 25.70 -14.97 -36.52
C GLN A 140 24.39 -14.29 -36.14
N ALA A 141 23.34 -14.42 -36.96
CA ALA A 141 22.02 -13.89 -36.67
C ALA A 141 21.41 -14.54 -35.41
N GLN A 142 21.55 -15.85 -35.24
CA GLN A 142 21.09 -16.55 -34.03
C GLN A 142 21.87 -16.12 -32.79
N ASN A 143 23.19 -15.96 -32.87
CA ASN A 143 24.01 -15.48 -31.76
C ASN A 143 23.63 -14.05 -31.35
N LEU A 144 23.36 -13.17 -32.32
CA LEU A 144 22.90 -11.82 -32.05
C LEU A 144 21.53 -11.82 -31.35
N LEU A 145 20.59 -12.61 -31.86
CA LEU A 145 19.26 -12.74 -31.26
C LEU A 145 19.33 -13.32 -29.84
N LEU A 146 20.18 -14.34 -29.63
CA LEU A 146 20.40 -14.93 -28.31
C LEU A 146 21.02 -13.91 -27.35
N GLN A 147 21.97 -13.10 -27.80
CA GLN A 147 22.54 -12.01 -27.02
C GLN A 147 21.50 -10.96 -26.65
N GLU A 148 20.64 -10.57 -27.59
CA GLU A 148 19.53 -9.63 -27.34
C GLU A 148 18.53 -10.20 -26.32
N GLN A 149 18.16 -11.49 -26.46
CA GLN A 149 17.29 -12.17 -25.51
C GLN A 149 17.93 -12.24 -24.12
N ASN A 150 19.20 -12.64 -24.01
CA ASN A 150 19.93 -12.70 -22.74
C ASN A 150 20.02 -11.33 -22.08
N LEU A 151 20.33 -10.28 -22.85
CA LEU A 151 20.37 -8.91 -22.34
C LEU A 151 18.99 -8.49 -21.82
N ARG A 152 17.93 -8.75 -22.59
CA ARG A 152 16.55 -8.44 -22.19
C ARG A 152 16.16 -9.14 -20.88
N PHE A 153 16.47 -10.43 -20.72
CA PHE A 153 16.19 -11.15 -19.48
C PHE A 153 16.99 -10.58 -18.30
N ARG A 154 18.28 -10.28 -18.49
CA ARG A 154 19.10 -9.66 -17.44
C ARG A 154 18.54 -8.31 -17.01
N THR A 155 18.17 -7.45 -17.97
CA THR A 155 17.56 -6.15 -17.66
C THR A 155 16.26 -6.30 -16.87
N LEU A 156 15.40 -7.27 -17.20
CA LEU A 156 14.16 -7.51 -16.46
C LEU A 156 14.41 -7.97 -15.01
N VAL A 157 15.39 -8.86 -14.81
CA VAL A 157 15.78 -9.37 -13.49
C VAL A 157 16.52 -8.32 -12.66
N GLU A 158 17.26 -7.42 -13.29
CA GLU A 158 17.94 -6.31 -12.62
C GLU A 158 16.98 -5.15 -12.31
N ALA A 159 15.90 -4.98 -13.09
CA ALA A 159 14.86 -4.00 -12.81
C ALA A 159 13.97 -4.36 -11.60
N THR A 160 14.02 -5.61 -11.11
CA THR A 160 13.31 -5.97 -9.88
C THR A 160 14.02 -5.37 -8.67
N LEU A 161 13.24 -4.75 -7.78
CA LEU A 161 13.75 -4.19 -6.52
C LEU A 161 14.20 -5.25 -5.50
N GLU A 162 13.97 -6.53 -5.81
CA GLU A 162 14.24 -7.69 -4.97
C GLU A 162 15.59 -8.33 -5.31
N GLY A 163 16.30 -8.80 -4.28
CA GLY A 163 17.49 -9.64 -4.44
C GLY A 163 17.07 -11.07 -4.74
N ILE A 164 17.59 -11.67 -5.81
CA ILE A 164 17.29 -13.04 -6.19
C ILE A 164 18.56 -13.86 -6.08
N ILE A 165 18.49 -14.98 -5.36
CA ILE A 165 19.58 -15.92 -5.13
C ILE A 165 19.12 -17.30 -5.57
N LEU A 166 19.87 -17.93 -6.48
CA LEU A 166 19.73 -19.33 -6.83
C LEU A 166 20.69 -20.14 -5.96
N HIS A 167 20.21 -21.22 -5.35
CA HIS A 167 21.02 -22.08 -4.51
C HIS A 167 20.66 -23.56 -4.64
N ASP A 168 21.63 -24.42 -4.36
CA ASP A 168 21.46 -25.87 -4.26
C ASP A 168 21.83 -26.30 -2.85
N GLN A 169 20.86 -26.83 -2.11
CA GLN A 169 21.00 -27.25 -0.70
C GLN A 169 21.64 -26.18 0.21
N GLY A 170 21.42 -24.90 -0.10
CA GLY A 170 21.90 -23.74 0.66
C GLY A 170 23.22 -23.16 0.18
N ARG A 171 23.88 -23.76 -0.82
CA ARG A 171 25.06 -23.17 -1.49
C ARG A 171 24.62 -22.31 -2.68
N ILE A 172 25.11 -21.07 -2.74
CA ILE A 172 24.73 -20.11 -3.77
C ILE A 172 25.36 -20.50 -5.12
N ILE A 173 24.52 -20.62 -6.14
CA ILE A 173 24.90 -20.91 -7.53
C ILE A 173 24.99 -19.62 -8.34
N ASP A 174 24.00 -18.74 -8.20
CA ASP A 174 23.95 -17.46 -8.91
C ASP A 174 23.10 -16.45 -8.15
N ALA A 175 23.26 -15.16 -8.44
CA ALA A 175 22.46 -14.11 -7.86
C ALA A 175 22.35 -12.88 -8.78
N ASN A 176 21.27 -12.10 -8.64
CA ASN A 176 21.13 -10.84 -9.36
C ASN A 176 21.92 -9.70 -8.69
N GLN A 177 22.11 -8.59 -9.40
CA GLN A 177 22.87 -7.45 -8.88
C GLN A 177 22.32 -6.93 -7.55
N ARG A 178 20.99 -6.93 -7.41
CA ARG A 178 20.34 -6.45 -6.19
C ARG A 178 20.71 -7.27 -4.96
N ALA A 179 20.89 -8.59 -5.09
CA ALA A 179 21.34 -9.43 -3.98
C ALA A 179 22.76 -9.07 -3.51
N PHE A 180 23.68 -8.79 -4.44
CA PHE A 180 25.02 -8.31 -4.11
C PHE A 180 24.98 -6.97 -3.35
N ASP A 181 24.14 -6.04 -3.82
CA ASP A 181 23.96 -4.74 -3.19
C ASP A 181 23.37 -4.85 -1.76
N LEU A 182 22.45 -5.80 -1.53
CA LEU A 182 21.82 -5.99 -0.21
C LEU A 182 22.81 -6.42 0.87
N PHE A 183 23.79 -7.26 0.51
CA PHE A 183 24.77 -7.80 1.45
C PHE A 183 26.13 -7.07 1.38
N ASP A 184 26.27 -6.04 0.53
CA ASP A 184 27.51 -5.29 0.31
C ASP A 184 28.69 -6.23 -0.04
N THR A 185 28.43 -7.16 -0.96
CA THR A 185 29.39 -8.18 -1.39
C THR A 185 29.51 -8.22 -2.90
N ASP A 186 30.63 -8.72 -3.40
CA ASP A 186 30.82 -8.99 -4.82
C ASP A 186 30.43 -10.43 -5.18
N ARG A 187 30.35 -10.67 -6.49
CA ARG A 187 30.03 -11.99 -7.05
C ARG A 187 31.05 -13.04 -6.64
N GLU A 188 32.34 -12.72 -6.68
CA GLU A 188 33.41 -13.67 -6.38
C GLU A 188 33.34 -14.21 -4.94
N THR A 189 32.90 -13.37 -4.00
CA THR A 189 32.75 -13.77 -2.59
C THR A 189 31.43 -14.49 -2.31
N MET A 190 30.34 -14.12 -3.00
CA MET A 190 29.01 -14.68 -2.72
C MET A 190 28.73 -16.01 -3.43
N ILE A 191 29.23 -16.19 -4.65
CA ILE A 191 29.02 -17.44 -5.38
C ILE A 191 29.79 -18.58 -4.68
N GLU A 192 29.18 -19.77 -4.61
CA GLU A 192 29.63 -20.95 -3.86
C GLU A 192 29.61 -20.85 -2.33
N ALA A 193 29.36 -19.65 -1.77
CA ALA A 193 29.20 -19.46 -0.33
C ALA A 193 27.89 -20.09 0.19
N VAL A 194 27.84 -20.31 1.50
CA VAL A 194 26.64 -20.83 2.18
C VAL A 194 25.70 -19.66 2.48
N PHE A 195 24.47 -19.73 1.97
CA PHE A 195 23.54 -18.60 2.05
C PHE A 195 23.18 -18.21 3.50
N SER A 196 23.12 -19.16 4.43
CA SER A 196 22.85 -18.87 5.85
C SER A 196 23.92 -18.00 6.52
N ASP A 197 25.14 -17.94 5.99
CA ASP A 197 26.20 -17.12 6.58
C ASP A 197 25.92 -15.62 6.47
N PHE A 198 25.14 -15.23 5.46
CA PHE A 198 24.67 -13.86 5.23
C PHE A 198 23.45 -13.48 6.09
N ILE A 199 22.99 -14.38 6.97
CA ILE A 199 21.85 -14.15 7.85
C ILE A 199 22.34 -13.96 9.29
N SER A 200 21.75 -13.01 10.02
CA SER A 200 22.03 -12.75 11.42
C SER A 200 21.31 -13.75 12.35
N GLU A 201 21.87 -13.99 13.54
CA GLU A 201 21.18 -14.71 14.61
C GLU A 201 20.01 -13.88 15.17
N PRO A 202 18.86 -14.47 15.57
CA PRO A 202 18.58 -15.91 15.70
C PRO A 202 18.03 -16.60 14.43
N PHE A 203 18.01 -15.90 13.28
CA PHE A 203 17.25 -16.32 12.10
C PHE A 203 17.95 -17.40 11.26
N ARG A 204 19.27 -17.62 11.45
CA ARG A 204 20.08 -18.57 10.68
C ARG A 204 19.48 -19.96 10.58
N ALA A 205 19.09 -20.55 11.71
CA ALA A 205 18.57 -21.91 11.76
C ALA A 205 17.23 -22.02 11.00
N SER A 206 16.35 -21.04 11.16
CA SER A 206 15.06 -20.97 10.47
C SER A 206 15.24 -20.82 8.96
N VAL A 207 16.18 -19.98 8.52
CA VAL A 207 16.48 -19.81 7.09
C VAL A 207 17.11 -21.08 6.52
N ALA A 208 18.09 -21.70 7.19
CA ALA A 208 18.69 -22.95 6.72
C ALA A 208 17.64 -24.08 6.57
N ALA A 209 16.70 -24.18 7.49
CA ALA A 209 15.57 -25.11 7.39
C ALA A 209 14.65 -24.76 6.21
N MET A 210 14.34 -23.48 6.01
CA MET A 210 13.52 -22.99 4.89
C MET A 210 14.17 -23.27 3.53
N LEU A 211 15.48 -23.11 3.39
CA LEU A 211 16.23 -23.38 2.14
C LEU A 211 16.33 -24.87 1.80
N THR A 212 15.88 -25.76 2.68
CA THR A 212 15.86 -27.21 2.45
C THR A 212 14.43 -27.75 2.37
N THR A 213 13.46 -27.08 3.00
CA THR A 213 12.03 -27.44 3.03
C THR A 213 11.19 -26.61 2.05
N ASN A 214 10.01 -27.10 1.67
CA ASN A 214 9.15 -26.43 0.69
C ASN A 214 8.21 -25.41 1.38
N ALA A 215 8.77 -24.53 2.21
CA ALA A 215 7.99 -23.57 2.99
C ALA A 215 7.56 -22.37 2.12
N GLU A 216 6.26 -22.26 1.85
CA GLU A 216 5.69 -21.20 1.00
C GLU A 216 5.39 -19.88 1.73
N TYR A 217 5.77 -19.74 3.00
CA TYR A 217 5.47 -18.54 3.79
C TYR A 217 6.66 -17.57 3.80
N PRO A 218 6.44 -16.27 3.56
CA PRO A 218 7.49 -15.26 3.67
C PRO A 218 7.94 -15.13 5.12
N LEU A 219 9.24 -15.00 5.34
CA LEU A 219 9.87 -14.88 6.66
C LEU A 219 10.55 -13.53 6.77
N GLU A 220 10.13 -12.69 7.73
CA GLU A 220 10.87 -11.48 8.09
C GLU A 220 12.09 -11.88 8.93
N ILE A 221 13.27 -11.45 8.51
CA ILE A 221 14.55 -11.79 9.12
C ILE A 221 15.49 -10.58 9.12
N GLU A 222 16.66 -10.76 9.72
CA GLU A 222 17.77 -9.82 9.67
C GLU A 222 18.93 -10.46 8.92
N GLY A 223 19.29 -9.88 7.78
CA GLY A 223 20.50 -10.19 7.04
C GLY A 223 21.71 -9.45 7.61
N GLN A 224 22.90 -9.93 7.31
CA GLN A 224 24.15 -9.33 7.72
C GLN A 224 24.94 -8.86 6.50
N MET A 225 25.20 -7.56 6.42
CA MET A 225 26.09 -6.99 5.41
C MET A 225 27.55 -7.40 5.69
N ARG A 226 28.42 -7.31 4.68
CA ARG A 226 29.87 -7.59 4.80
C ARG A 226 30.55 -6.79 5.92
N ASN A 227 30.11 -5.55 6.15
CA ASN A 227 30.62 -4.68 7.22
C ASN A 227 30.07 -5.03 8.62
N GLY A 228 29.22 -6.06 8.73
CA GLY A 228 28.59 -6.50 9.98
C GLY A 228 27.30 -5.75 10.34
N ALA A 229 26.88 -4.77 9.56
CA ALA A 229 25.63 -4.05 9.80
C ALA A 229 24.42 -4.93 9.47
N PRO A 230 23.36 -4.88 10.31
CA PRO A 230 22.14 -5.62 10.04
C PRO A 230 21.29 -4.94 8.97
N ILE A 231 20.66 -5.75 8.13
CA ILE A 231 19.67 -5.32 7.13
C ILE A 231 18.35 -6.09 7.34
N PRO A 232 17.21 -5.42 7.57
CA PRO A 232 15.94 -6.10 7.69
C PRO A 232 15.45 -6.58 6.32
N LEU A 233 15.17 -7.88 6.19
CA LEU A 233 14.80 -8.53 4.93
C LEU A 233 13.52 -9.35 5.11
N GLU A 234 12.74 -9.47 4.03
CA GLU A 234 11.70 -10.50 3.88
C GLU A 234 12.21 -11.53 2.87
N ILE A 235 12.24 -12.80 3.24
CA ILE A 235 12.68 -13.90 2.37
C ILE A 235 11.51 -14.82 2.03
N TYR A 236 11.40 -15.21 0.76
CA TYR A 236 10.62 -16.36 0.34
C TYR A 236 11.42 -17.27 -0.58
N ALA A 237 11.18 -18.58 -0.54
CA ALA A 237 11.93 -19.56 -1.31
C ALA A 237 11.00 -20.49 -2.07
N ARG A 238 11.39 -20.87 -3.29
CA ARG A 238 10.62 -21.80 -4.13
C ARG A 238 11.54 -22.75 -4.89
N ARG A 239 11.13 -24.01 -4.98
CA ARG A 239 11.80 -25.01 -5.84
C ARG A 239 11.49 -24.79 -7.31
N MET A 240 12.51 -24.94 -8.14
CA MET A 240 12.40 -24.98 -9.59
C MET A 240 13.21 -26.15 -10.16
N ALA A 241 12.67 -26.79 -11.19
CA ALA A 241 13.45 -27.74 -11.99
C ALA A 241 14.32 -26.95 -12.97
N TYR A 242 15.65 -27.06 -12.85
CA TYR A 242 16.58 -26.42 -13.76
C TYR A 242 17.60 -27.46 -14.26
N GLN A 243 17.59 -27.72 -15.57
CA GLN A 243 18.47 -28.70 -16.23
C GLN A 243 18.46 -30.11 -15.59
N GLY A 244 17.29 -30.55 -15.09
CA GLY A 244 17.15 -31.86 -14.44
C GLY A 244 17.68 -31.93 -13.01
N ARG A 245 18.06 -30.79 -12.41
CA ARG A 245 18.39 -30.64 -10.99
C ARG A 245 17.28 -29.85 -10.28
N ASP A 246 17.01 -30.22 -9.04
CA ASP A 246 16.10 -29.49 -8.16
C ASP A 246 16.87 -28.32 -7.51
N ILE A 247 16.76 -27.15 -8.11
CA ILE A 247 17.39 -25.92 -7.62
C ILE A 247 16.34 -25.10 -6.88
N GLN A 248 16.77 -24.29 -5.91
CA GLN A 248 15.87 -23.39 -5.19
C GLN A 248 16.22 -21.93 -5.50
N ILE A 249 15.17 -21.12 -5.62
CA ILE A 249 15.28 -19.67 -5.70
C ILE A 249 14.84 -19.10 -4.36
N ALA A 250 15.71 -18.30 -3.74
CA ALA A 250 15.37 -17.41 -2.64
C ALA A 250 15.23 -15.98 -3.17
N VAL A 251 14.17 -15.29 -2.80
CA VAL A 251 13.92 -13.90 -3.12
C VAL A 251 13.89 -13.07 -1.85
N LEU A 252 14.58 -11.94 -1.89
CA LEU A 252 14.91 -11.07 -0.78
C LEU A 252 14.33 -9.69 -1.02
N ARG A 253 13.48 -9.22 -0.12
CA ARG A 253 12.94 -7.88 -0.16
C ARG A 253 13.50 -7.04 0.98
N ASP A 254 14.06 -5.88 0.64
CA ASP A 254 14.57 -4.91 1.60
C ASP A 254 13.43 -4.21 2.35
N LEU A 255 13.39 -4.37 3.67
CA LEU A 255 12.40 -3.72 4.54
C LEU A 255 12.95 -2.44 5.17
N SER A 256 14.16 -1.99 4.84
CA SER A 256 14.80 -0.82 5.44
C SER A 256 13.94 0.43 5.34
N TRP A 257 13.32 0.67 4.18
CA TRP A 257 12.39 1.80 3.98
C TRP A 257 11.12 1.66 4.82
N LYS A 258 10.53 0.46 4.89
CA LYS A 258 9.36 0.18 5.74
C LYS A 258 9.67 0.46 7.21
N LYS A 259 10.80 -0.07 7.72
CA LYS A 259 11.25 0.16 9.11
C LYS A 259 11.61 1.63 9.38
N ARG A 260 12.23 2.34 8.43
CA ARG A 260 12.52 3.78 8.54
C ARG A 260 11.25 4.62 8.57
N ILE A 261 10.29 4.34 7.70
CA ILE A 261 8.99 5.03 7.68
C ILE A 261 8.20 4.73 8.95
N GLU A 262 8.21 3.49 9.46
CA GLU A 262 7.60 3.15 10.75
C GLU A 262 8.25 3.92 11.90
N ALA A 263 9.59 3.99 11.94
CA ALA A 263 10.35 4.73 12.94
C ALA A 263 10.14 6.26 12.85
N GLU A 264 10.12 6.80 11.63
CA GLU A 264 9.86 8.21 11.36
C GLU A 264 8.41 8.57 11.64
N ASN A 265 7.45 7.72 11.32
CA ASN A 265 6.05 7.90 11.72
C ASN A 265 5.91 7.83 13.23
N THR A 266 6.60 6.93 13.94
CA THR A 266 6.58 6.95 15.41
C THR A 266 7.22 8.23 15.96
N LYS A 267 8.29 8.73 15.34
CA LYS A 267 8.94 9.99 15.73
C LYS A 267 8.05 11.20 15.42
N LEU A 268 7.47 11.29 14.23
CA LEU A 268 6.54 12.33 13.80
C LEU A 268 5.24 12.27 14.59
N GLN A 269 4.77 11.09 15.00
CA GLN A 269 3.66 10.94 15.93
C GLN A 269 4.04 11.43 17.32
N ARG A 270 5.27 11.16 17.81
CA ARG A 270 5.79 11.72 19.07
C ARG A 270 5.96 13.25 19.01
N GLU A 271 6.44 13.79 17.91
CA GLU A 271 6.60 15.24 17.67
C GLU A 271 5.24 15.93 17.46
N ASN A 272 4.28 15.28 16.76
CA ASN A 272 2.88 15.71 16.73
C ASN A 272 2.26 15.70 18.12
N LEU A 273 2.53 14.66 18.94
CA LEU A 273 2.06 14.58 20.32
C LEU A 273 2.63 15.69 21.20
N ALA A 274 3.89 16.08 20.96
CA ALA A 274 4.57 17.14 21.70
C ALA A 274 4.10 18.55 21.27
N LEU A 275 3.78 18.76 19.99
CA LEU A 275 3.31 20.05 19.45
C LEU A 275 1.80 20.26 19.64
N LYS A 276 1.00 19.19 19.69
CA LYS A 276 -0.44 19.23 20.01
C LYS A 276 -0.74 19.32 21.51
N ALA A 277 0.29 19.51 22.34
CA ALA A 277 0.20 19.63 23.78
C ALA A 277 -0.31 21.01 24.24
N THR A 278 -1.49 21.43 23.77
CA THR A 278 -2.48 22.01 24.69
C THR A 278 -3.35 20.83 25.14
N ASN A 279 -3.43 20.61 26.46
CA ASN A 279 -3.87 19.39 27.19
C ASN A 279 -5.11 18.63 26.69
N TYR A 280 -5.86 19.18 25.74
CA TYR A 280 -7.14 18.72 25.26
C TYR A 280 -7.06 17.70 24.11
N GLU A 281 -6.08 17.77 23.20
CA GLU A 281 -6.01 16.84 22.05
C GLU A 281 -5.41 15.46 22.39
N ARG A 282 -4.57 15.35 23.43
CA ARG A 282 -3.89 14.09 23.80
C ARG A 282 -4.86 13.00 24.27
N TYR A 283 -6.03 13.39 24.76
CA TYR A 283 -7.02 12.49 25.35
C TYR A 283 -8.23 12.28 24.43
N ARG A 284 -8.06 12.49 23.13
CA ARG A 284 -9.09 12.29 22.11
C ARG A 284 -8.71 11.21 21.11
N LEU A 285 -9.66 10.36 20.78
CA LEU A 285 -9.63 9.50 19.60
C LEU A 285 -10.85 9.84 18.73
N GLY A 286 -10.63 10.70 17.74
CA GLY A 286 -11.73 11.30 16.98
C GLY A 286 -12.70 12.07 17.91
N PRO A 287 -14.00 11.75 17.89
CA PRO A 287 -14.98 12.39 18.78
C PRO A 287 -14.95 11.88 20.23
N ILE A 288 -14.28 10.76 20.52
CA ILE A 288 -14.27 10.16 21.86
C ILE A 288 -13.23 10.86 22.74
N ILE A 289 -13.60 11.17 23.98
CA ILE A 289 -12.72 11.82 24.98
C ILE A 289 -12.54 10.89 26.18
N GLY A 290 -11.30 10.73 26.64
CA GLY A 290 -10.95 9.91 27.80
C GLY A 290 -9.45 9.91 28.09
N LYS A 291 -9.07 10.27 29.32
CA LYS A 291 -7.70 10.18 29.83
C LYS A 291 -7.45 8.97 30.71
N SER A 292 -8.51 8.38 31.26
CA SER A 292 -8.46 7.24 32.16
C SER A 292 -7.81 6.03 31.48
N ARG A 293 -7.07 5.22 32.25
CA ARG A 293 -6.40 4.01 31.75
C ARG A 293 -7.38 3.07 31.03
N ARG A 294 -8.58 2.87 31.57
CA ARG A 294 -9.63 2.04 30.96
C ARG A 294 -10.06 2.56 29.58
N MET A 295 -10.10 3.88 29.38
CA MET A 295 -10.40 4.45 28.06
C MET A 295 -9.23 4.31 27.08
N GLN A 296 -7.99 4.37 27.56
CA GLN A 296 -6.81 4.11 26.73
C GLN A 296 -6.79 2.66 26.24
N GLU A 297 -7.13 1.69 27.09
CA GLU A 297 -7.32 0.28 26.70
C GLU A 297 -8.43 0.14 25.63
N VAL A 298 -9.53 0.88 25.75
CA VAL A 298 -10.58 0.94 24.72
C VAL A 298 -10.06 1.53 23.41
N TYR A 299 -9.19 2.54 23.44
CA TYR A 299 -8.59 3.13 22.23
C TYR A 299 -7.69 2.14 21.48
N GLU A 300 -6.89 1.37 22.20
CA GLU A 300 -6.07 0.30 21.62
C GLU A 300 -6.94 -0.75 20.91
N LEU A 301 -8.03 -1.16 21.56
CA LEU A 301 -8.99 -2.09 20.96
C LEU A 301 -9.71 -1.49 19.75
N ILE A 302 -10.07 -0.20 19.76
CA ILE A 302 -10.66 0.49 18.61
C ILE A 302 -9.68 0.52 17.44
N ALA A 303 -8.40 0.81 17.68
CA ALA A 303 -7.38 0.83 16.64
C ALA A 303 -7.16 -0.57 16.03
N ALA A 304 -7.04 -1.59 16.87
CA ALA A 304 -6.94 -2.98 16.42
C ALA A 304 -8.19 -3.44 15.65
N ALA A 305 -9.38 -3.04 16.11
CA ALA A 305 -10.63 -3.30 15.41
C ALA A 305 -10.65 -2.63 14.03
N ALA A 306 -10.29 -1.35 13.94
CA ALA A 306 -10.28 -0.59 12.69
C ALA A 306 -9.31 -1.17 11.64
N ALA A 307 -8.16 -1.70 12.07
CA ALA A 307 -7.17 -2.34 11.20
C ALA A 307 -7.59 -3.74 10.69
N SER A 308 -8.63 -4.35 11.25
CA SER A 308 -9.15 -5.66 10.83
C SER A 308 -10.48 -5.54 10.08
N GLU A 309 -10.89 -6.59 9.36
CA GLU A 309 -12.22 -6.71 8.76
C GLU A 309 -13.21 -7.52 9.62
N PHE A 310 -12.83 -7.87 10.85
CA PHE A 310 -13.65 -8.68 11.74
C PHE A 310 -14.91 -7.94 12.21
N HIS A 311 -15.94 -8.71 12.54
CA HIS A 311 -17.12 -8.24 13.25
C HIS A 311 -16.74 -7.86 14.69
N VAL A 312 -17.32 -6.76 15.17
CA VAL A 312 -17.02 -6.22 16.50
C VAL A 312 -18.30 -6.09 17.28
N VAL A 313 -18.27 -6.56 18.52
CA VAL A 313 -19.34 -6.35 19.51
C VAL A 313 -18.87 -5.27 20.49
N ILE A 314 -19.69 -4.24 20.66
CA ILE A 314 -19.43 -3.13 21.58
C ILE A 314 -20.42 -3.26 22.74
N SER A 315 -19.92 -3.61 23.92
CA SER A 315 -20.74 -3.80 25.11
C SER A 315 -20.54 -2.65 26.10
N GLY A 316 -21.57 -2.36 26.89
CA GLY A 316 -21.50 -1.34 27.93
C GLY A 316 -22.85 -0.73 28.26
N GLU A 317 -22.95 -0.08 29.41
CA GLU A 317 -24.22 0.49 29.90
C GLU A 317 -24.85 1.50 28.92
N SER A 318 -26.13 1.78 29.12
CA SER A 318 -26.80 2.81 28.32
C SER A 318 -26.14 4.18 28.54
N GLY A 319 -25.96 4.93 27.45
CA GLY A 319 -25.38 6.27 27.51
C GLY A 319 -23.85 6.34 27.69
N THR A 320 -23.10 5.26 27.54
CA THR A 320 -21.61 5.30 27.62
C THR A 320 -20.90 5.77 26.35
N GLY A 321 -21.60 5.85 25.21
CA GLY A 321 -21.05 6.28 23.92
C GLY A 321 -20.73 5.17 22.92
N LYS A 322 -21.39 4.00 23.00
CA LYS A 322 -21.16 2.85 22.10
C LYS A 322 -21.28 3.18 20.61
N GLU A 323 -22.24 4.01 20.21
CA GLU A 323 -22.38 4.47 18.82
C GLU A 323 -21.16 5.30 18.39
N LEU A 324 -20.63 6.15 19.27
CA LEU A 324 -19.42 6.95 19.01
C LEU A 324 -18.22 6.03 18.76
N VAL A 325 -18.11 4.95 19.53
CA VAL A 325 -17.11 3.90 19.33
C VAL A 325 -17.25 3.25 17.96
N ALA A 326 -18.46 2.83 17.58
CA ALA A 326 -18.70 2.24 16.26
C ALA A 326 -18.34 3.17 15.10
N ARG A 327 -18.74 4.45 15.19
CA ARG A 327 -18.41 5.48 14.20
C ARG A 327 -16.90 5.71 14.11
N THR A 328 -16.21 5.68 15.24
CA THR A 328 -14.74 5.86 15.28
C THR A 328 -14.02 4.68 14.65
N ILE A 329 -14.46 3.44 14.92
CA ILE A 329 -13.91 2.23 14.26
C ILE A 329 -14.06 2.36 12.73
N HIS A 330 -15.25 2.74 12.26
CA HIS A 330 -15.50 2.92 10.83
C HIS A 330 -14.60 4.01 10.23
N ALA A 331 -14.53 5.19 10.86
CA ALA A 331 -13.74 6.33 10.39
C ALA A 331 -12.23 6.02 10.30
N LEU A 332 -11.71 5.14 11.15
CA LEU A 332 -10.30 4.72 11.15
C LEU A 332 -10.02 3.47 10.29
N SER A 333 -11.05 2.84 9.74
CA SER A 333 -10.92 1.62 8.95
C SER A 333 -10.60 1.88 7.47
N SER A 334 -10.24 0.81 6.75
CA SER A 334 -10.16 0.76 5.29
C SER A 334 -11.44 1.26 4.59
N ARG A 335 -12.60 1.16 5.27
CA ARG A 335 -13.94 1.50 4.77
C ARG A 335 -14.39 2.92 5.11
N THR A 336 -13.49 3.81 5.54
CA THR A 336 -13.84 5.19 5.98
C THR A 336 -14.60 6.03 4.93
N ASN A 337 -14.34 5.79 3.64
CA ASN A 337 -15.02 6.48 2.54
C ASN A 337 -16.29 5.76 2.04
N GLN A 338 -16.71 4.68 2.71
CA GLN A 338 -17.86 3.85 2.36
C GLN A 338 -19.04 4.16 3.29
N PRO A 339 -20.28 3.75 2.96
CA PRO A 339 -21.44 4.08 3.80
C PRO A 339 -21.34 3.46 5.21
N PHE A 340 -21.68 4.26 6.22
CA PHE A 340 -21.95 3.81 7.58
C PHE A 340 -23.46 3.87 7.82
N VAL A 341 -24.10 2.71 7.97
CA VAL A 341 -25.56 2.58 8.11
C VAL A 341 -25.89 2.19 9.56
N PRO A 342 -26.33 3.13 10.40
CA PRO A 342 -26.79 2.82 11.75
C PRO A 342 -28.24 2.31 11.74
N VAL A 343 -28.49 1.22 12.46
CA VAL A 343 -29.81 0.61 12.65
C VAL A 343 -30.02 0.36 14.14
N ASN A 344 -31.12 0.88 14.69
CA ASN A 344 -31.54 0.54 16.05
C ASN A 344 -32.46 -0.70 15.99
N CYS A 345 -31.97 -1.83 16.49
CA CYS A 345 -32.70 -3.09 16.47
C CYS A 345 -33.93 -3.10 17.40
N GLY A 346 -33.90 -2.33 18.50
CA GLY A 346 -35.03 -2.18 19.42
C GLY A 346 -36.21 -1.39 18.84
N ALA A 347 -35.97 -0.55 17.82
CA ALA A 347 -37.00 0.23 17.14
C ALA A 347 -37.71 -0.53 16.01
N VAL A 348 -37.19 -1.69 15.57
CA VAL A 348 -37.69 -2.44 14.42
C VAL A 348 -38.58 -3.60 14.89
N THR A 349 -39.84 -3.62 14.44
CA THR A 349 -40.75 -4.73 14.70
C THR A 349 -40.48 -5.91 13.77
N GLU A 350 -40.81 -7.13 14.20
CA GLU A 350 -40.60 -8.35 13.41
C GLU A 350 -41.30 -8.31 12.04
N THR A 351 -42.47 -7.69 11.97
CA THR A 351 -43.27 -7.53 10.75
C THR A 351 -42.61 -6.65 9.69
N ILE A 352 -41.77 -5.70 10.12
CA ILE A 352 -41.14 -4.71 9.24
C ILE A 352 -39.65 -5.05 9.03
N PHE A 353 -39.08 -5.91 9.87
CA PHE A 353 -37.68 -6.32 9.84
C PHE A 353 -37.19 -6.75 8.45
N GLU A 354 -37.88 -7.68 7.79
CA GLU A 354 -37.44 -8.17 6.48
C GLU A 354 -37.41 -7.06 5.42
N ARG A 355 -38.43 -6.19 5.45
CA ARG A 355 -38.54 -5.08 4.51
C ARG A 355 -37.41 -4.07 4.70
N GLU A 356 -37.09 -3.72 5.93
CA GLU A 356 -36.09 -2.68 6.22
C GLU A 356 -34.67 -3.24 6.09
N PHE A 357 -34.40 -4.47 6.51
CA PHE A 357 -33.07 -5.07 6.40
C PHE A 357 -32.75 -5.55 4.98
N PHE A 358 -33.70 -6.20 4.31
CA PHE A 358 -33.48 -6.88 3.02
C PHE A 358 -34.13 -6.19 1.83
N GLY A 359 -34.89 -5.12 2.05
CA GLY A 359 -35.60 -4.42 0.98
C GLY A 359 -36.76 -5.24 0.43
N HIS A 360 -37.46 -4.68 -0.57
CA HIS A 360 -38.59 -5.34 -1.20
C HIS A 360 -38.72 -5.02 -2.69
N ARG A 361 -39.35 -5.94 -3.42
CA ARG A 361 -39.76 -5.74 -4.81
C ARG A 361 -41.17 -5.16 -4.90
N LYS A 362 -41.45 -4.46 -5.99
CA LYS A 362 -42.80 -3.97 -6.33
C LYS A 362 -43.79 -5.14 -6.30
N GLY A 363 -44.90 -4.97 -5.60
CA GLY A 363 -45.94 -6.00 -5.45
C GLY A 363 -45.68 -7.07 -4.39
N ALA A 364 -44.63 -6.92 -3.57
CA ALA A 364 -44.33 -7.88 -2.49
C ALA A 364 -45.39 -7.91 -1.37
N PHE A 365 -46.09 -6.79 -1.14
CA PHE A 365 -47.20 -6.66 -0.17
C PHE A 365 -48.13 -5.52 -0.62
N THR A 366 -49.29 -5.39 0.04
CA THR A 366 -50.24 -4.30 -0.21
C THR A 366 -49.62 -2.93 0.09
N GLY A 367 -49.44 -2.10 -0.94
CA GLY A 367 -48.77 -0.79 -0.85
C GLY A 367 -47.29 -0.78 -1.29
N ALA A 368 -46.75 -1.90 -1.78
CA ALA A 368 -45.41 -1.97 -2.37
C ALA A 368 -45.40 -1.45 -3.82
N ASP A 369 -45.59 -0.14 -4.02
CA ASP A 369 -45.76 0.47 -5.35
C ASP A 369 -44.45 0.58 -6.15
N ARG A 370 -43.30 0.47 -5.49
CA ARG A 370 -41.95 0.52 -6.07
C ARG A 370 -41.00 -0.44 -5.36
N ASN A 371 -39.88 -0.74 -5.99
CA ASN A 371 -38.77 -1.42 -5.32
C ASN A 371 -38.14 -0.47 -4.30
N ALA A 372 -37.72 -0.97 -3.14
CA ALA A 372 -36.94 -0.20 -2.17
C ALA A 372 -35.75 -1.02 -1.65
N PRO A 373 -34.54 -0.43 -1.58
CA PRO A 373 -33.36 -1.09 -1.01
C PRO A 373 -33.50 -1.25 0.51
N GLY A 374 -32.89 -2.29 1.06
CA GLY A 374 -32.78 -2.50 2.51
C GLY A 374 -31.49 -1.93 3.11
N TYR A 375 -31.32 -2.06 4.42
CA TYR A 375 -30.10 -1.65 5.13
C TYR A 375 -28.87 -2.41 4.64
N PHE A 376 -29.00 -3.69 4.27
CA PHE A 376 -27.88 -4.43 3.68
C PHE A 376 -27.48 -3.89 2.31
N ASP A 377 -28.44 -3.53 1.44
CA ASP A 377 -28.10 -2.88 0.16
C ASP A 377 -27.41 -1.52 0.41
N ALA A 378 -27.87 -0.75 1.39
CA ALA A 378 -27.29 0.55 1.72
C ALA A 378 -25.88 0.46 2.34
N ALA A 379 -25.55 -0.67 2.97
CA ALA A 379 -24.28 -0.91 3.64
C ALA A 379 -23.29 -1.73 2.79
N ASP A 380 -23.59 -2.00 1.51
CA ASP A 380 -22.68 -2.75 0.64
C ASP A 380 -21.33 -2.03 0.50
N GLN A 381 -20.24 -2.80 0.58
CA GLN A 381 -18.85 -2.33 0.72
C GLN A 381 -18.56 -1.48 1.98
N GLY A 382 -19.58 -1.15 2.76
CA GLY A 382 -19.51 -0.27 3.92
C GLY A 382 -19.60 -0.99 5.25
N THR A 383 -20.21 -0.33 6.23
CA THR A 383 -20.38 -0.83 7.59
C THR A 383 -21.84 -0.72 8.02
N LEU A 384 -22.42 -1.83 8.46
CA LEU A 384 -23.74 -1.89 9.08
C LEU A 384 -23.57 -1.92 10.59
N PHE A 385 -24.05 -0.87 11.26
CA PHE A 385 -24.04 -0.77 12.72
C PHE A 385 -25.39 -1.17 13.29
N LEU A 386 -25.41 -2.23 14.11
CA LEU A 386 -26.59 -2.79 14.75
C LEU A 386 -26.60 -2.40 16.23
N ASP A 387 -27.28 -1.30 16.56
CA ASP A 387 -27.46 -0.89 17.95
C ASP A 387 -28.55 -1.72 18.63
N GLU A 388 -28.36 -1.98 19.93
CA GLU A 388 -29.26 -2.79 20.75
C GLU A 388 -29.54 -4.20 20.16
N ILE A 389 -28.48 -4.89 19.68
CA ILE A 389 -28.62 -6.24 19.08
C ILE A 389 -29.30 -7.27 20.01
N GLY A 390 -29.19 -7.07 21.32
CA GLY A 390 -29.86 -7.88 22.34
C GLY A 390 -31.38 -7.67 22.44
N GLU A 391 -31.98 -6.80 21.62
CA GLU A 391 -33.44 -6.65 21.50
C GLU A 391 -34.03 -7.43 20.33
N LEU A 392 -33.20 -8.03 19.46
CA LEU A 392 -33.69 -8.82 18.34
C LEU A 392 -34.48 -10.05 18.81
N SER A 393 -35.67 -10.27 18.24
CA SER A 393 -36.43 -11.49 18.45
C SER A 393 -35.73 -12.71 17.84
N PHE A 394 -36.03 -13.89 18.34
CA PHE A 394 -35.42 -15.14 17.87
C PHE A 394 -35.56 -15.36 16.34
N PRO A 395 -36.74 -15.10 15.71
CA PRO A 395 -36.87 -15.17 14.26
C PRO A 395 -36.01 -14.16 13.49
N MET A 396 -35.83 -12.95 14.01
CA MET A 396 -34.97 -11.92 13.39
C MET A 396 -33.49 -12.36 13.44
N GLN A 397 -33.06 -12.95 14.56
CA GLN A 397 -31.70 -13.49 14.72
C GLN A 397 -31.37 -14.58 13.69
N VAL A 398 -32.31 -15.49 13.39
CA VAL A 398 -32.13 -16.53 12.36
C VAL A 398 -31.90 -15.92 10.98
N LYS A 399 -32.69 -14.91 10.62
CA LYS A 399 -32.59 -14.26 9.31
C LYS A 399 -31.29 -13.47 9.20
N LEU A 400 -30.88 -12.79 10.27
CA LEU A 400 -29.60 -12.09 10.31
C LEU A 400 -28.43 -13.06 10.13
N LEU A 401 -28.40 -14.16 10.89
CA LEU A 401 -27.35 -15.19 10.79
C LEU A 401 -27.15 -15.70 9.36
N ARG A 402 -28.25 -16.00 8.64
CA ARG A 402 -28.19 -16.48 7.25
C ARG A 402 -27.43 -15.54 6.32
N VAL A 403 -27.59 -14.22 6.51
CA VAL A 403 -26.88 -13.22 5.71
C VAL A 403 -25.41 -13.12 6.13
N LEU A 404 -25.11 -13.24 7.43
CA LEU A 404 -23.73 -13.24 7.93
C LEU A 404 -22.93 -14.47 7.49
N GLU A 405 -23.58 -15.62 7.34
CA GLU A 405 -22.94 -16.86 6.88
C GLU A 405 -22.71 -16.86 5.37
N ASN A 406 -23.75 -16.59 4.59
CA ASN A 406 -23.72 -16.76 3.14
C ASN A 406 -23.30 -15.48 2.39
N ARG A 407 -23.25 -14.33 3.06
CA ARG A 407 -23.10 -13.00 2.44
C ARG A 407 -24.14 -12.73 1.36
N GLU A 408 -25.29 -13.39 1.46
CA GLU A 408 -26.39 -13.35 0.50
C GLU A 408 -27.72 -13.20 1.21
N PHE A 409 -28.63 -12.41 0.62
CA PHE A 409 -30.01 -12.31 1.07
C PHE A 409 -30.97 -12.20 -0.12
N THR A 410 -32.26 -12.49 0.08
CA THR A 410 -33.28 -12.33 -0.95
C THR A 410 -34.25 -11.23 -0.53
N PRO A 411 -34.46 -10.17 -1.33
CA PRO A 411 -35.44 -9.13 -1.03
C PRO A 411 -36.85 -9.71 -0.91
N VAL A 412 -37.71 -9.10 -0.09
CA VAL A 412 -39.09 -9.56 0.08
C VAL A 412 -39.84 -9.50 -1.25
N GLY A 413 -40.48 -10.61 -1.63
CA GLY A 413 -41.16 -10.78 -2.93
C GLY A 413 -40.22 -10.97 -4.13
N GLY A 414 -38.92 -11.11 -3.90
CA GLY A 414 -37.93 -11.47 -4.92
C GLY A 414 -37.61 -12.96 -4.93
N THR A 415 -37.06 -13.47 -6.04
CA THR A 415 -36.64 -14.87 -6.21
C THR A 415 -35.13 -15.03 -6.44
N MET A 416 -34.41 -13.92 -6.64
CA MET A 416 -32.97 -13.93 -6.89
C MET A 416 -32.20 -13.44 -5.64
N PRO A 417 -31.23 -14.23 -5.14
CA PRO A 417 -30.37 -13.79 -4.05
C PRO A 417 -29.44 -12.66 -4.51
N ARG A 418 -29.07 -11.80 -3.55
CA ARG A 418 -28.14 -10.68 -3.71
C ARG A 418 -26.96 -10.86 -2.78
N ARG A 419 -25.74 -10.75 -3.32
CA ARG A 419 -24.51 -10.70 -2.53
C ARG A 419 -24.29 -9.32 -1.96
N VAL A 420 -23.82 -9.26 -0.72
CA VAL A 420 -23.47 -8.03 -0.01
C VAL A 420 -22.16 -8.21 0.76
N ASP A 421 -21.28 -7.22 0.70
CA ASP A 421 -20.08 -7.16 1.52
C ASP A 421 -20.18 -6.03 2.55
N ALA A 422 -20.96 -6.28 3.61
CA ALA A 422 -21.14 -5.35 4.71
C ALA A 422 -20.37 -5.81 5.94
N ARG A 423 -19.50 -4.94 6.47
CA ARG A 423 -18.87 -5.16 7.78
C ARG A 423 -19.88 -4.89 8.89
N ILE A 424 -20.02 -5.81 9.85
CA ILE A 424 -20.93 -5.64 10.98
C ILE A 424 -20.23 -5.11 12.22
N LEU A 425 -20.80 -4.05 12.80
CA LEU A 425 -20.50 -3.61 14.15
C LEU A 425 -21.80 -3.72 14.96
N ALA A 426 -21.81 -4.45 16.08
CA ALA A 426 -22.99 -4.61 16.91
C ALA A 426 -22.78 -3.94 18.26
N ALA A 427 -23.81 -3.30 18.82
CA ALA A 427 -23.77 -2.74 20.16
C ALA A 427 -24.87 -3.30 21.06
N THR A 428 -24.57 -3.43 22.35
CA THR A 428 -25.53 -3.94 23.35
C THR A 428 -25.23 -3.36 24.74
N ASN A 429 -26.28 -3.19 25.52
CA ASN A 429 -26.21 -2.92 26.97
C ASN A 429 -26.50 -4.17 27.82
N LYS A 430 -26.90 -5.28 27.21
CA LYS A 430 -27.13 -6.57 27.85
C LYS A 430 -25.88 -7.46 27.72
N ARG A 431 -25.74 -8.42 28.64
CA ARG A 431 -24.67 -9.42 28.60
C ARG A 431 -25.05 -10.59 27.70
N LEU A 432 -24.57 -10.58 26.46
CA LEU A 432 -24.90 -11.63 25.47
C LEU A 432 -24.60 -13.06 25.96
N PRO A 433 -23.48 -13.35 26.66
CA PRO A 433 -23.22 -14.70 27.15
C PRO A 433 -24.29 -15.23 28.12
N GLU A 434 -24.88 -14.35 28.93
CA GLU A 434 -25.99 -14.70 29.84
C GLU A 434 -27.27 -14.95 29.04
N MET A 435 -27.57 -14.10 28.04
CA MET A 435 -28.73 -14.28 27.15
C MET A 435 -28.68 -15.56 26.31
N VAL A 436 -27.49 -16.03 25.95
CA VAL A 436 -27.30 -17.32 25.27
C VAL A 436 -27.67 -18.48 26.20
N ARG A 437 -27.21 -18.44 27.46
CA ARG A 437 -27.55 -19.46 28.47
C ARG A 437 -29.05 -19.49 28.77
N ASP A 438 -29.68 -18.32 28.79
CA ASP A 438 -31.12 -18.17 29.05
C ASP A 438 -31.99 -18.46 27.82
N GLY A 439 -31.39 -18.83 26.67
CA GLY A 439 -32.10 -19.16 25.44
C GLY A 439 -32.76 -17.97 24.75
N GLN A 440 -32.40 -16.73 25.11
CA GLN A 440 -32.92 -15.50 24.51
C GLN A 440 -32.11 -15.04 23.30
N PHE A 441 -30.85 -15.48 23.21
CA PHE A 441 -29.96 -15.18 22.10
C PHE A 441 -29.37 -16.46 21.54
N ARG A 442 -29.31 -16.59 20.21
CA ARG A 442 -28.78 -17.82 19.60
C ARG A 442 -27.26 -17.92 19.77
N GLU A 443 -26.82 -19.11 20.13
CA GLU A 443 -25.40 -19.43 20.31
C GLU A 443 -24.59 -19.30 19.01
N ASP A 444 -25.15 -19.72 17.87
CA ASP A 444 -24.50 -19.64 16.55
C ASP A 444 -24.29 -18.17 16.10
N LEU A 445 -25.30 -17.32 16.26
CA LEU A 445 -25.19 -15.88 16.00
C LEU A 445 -24.21 -15.20 16.94
N PHE A 446 -24.16 -15.62 18.21
CA PHE A 446 -23.21 -15.10 19.19
C PHE A 446 -21.77 -15.33 18.73
N TYR A 447 -21.37 -16.57 18.42
CA TYR A 447 -20.00 -16.85 17.98
C TYR A 447 -19.66 -16.22 16.63
N ARG A 448 -20.64 -16.01 15.75
CA ARG A 448 -20.41 -15.35 14.46
C ARG A 448 -20.13 -13.85 14.61
N LEU A 449 -20.76 -13.19 15.59
CA LEU A 449 -20.57 -11.76 15.85
C LEU A 449 -19.43 -11.48 16.83
N HIS A 450 -19.25 -12.33 17.85
CA HIS A 450 -18.33 -12.17 18.97
C HIS A 450 -16.91 -12.63 18.60
N VAL A 451 -16.37 -12.07 17.51
CA VAL A 451 -14.96 -12.28 17.12
C VAL A 451 -14.05 -11.35 17.92
N MET A 452 -14.51 -10.11 18.14
CA MET A 452 -13.82 -9.11 18.93
C MET A 452 -14.85 -8.35 19.79
N GLU A 453 -14.57 -8.21 21.08
CA GLU A 453 -15.41 -7.44 22.01
C GLU A 453 -14.69 -6.20 22.53
N ILE A 454 -15.39 -5.07 22.52
CA ILE A 454 -14.94 -3.81 23.13
C ILE A 454 -15.92 -3.43 24.23
N VAL A 455 -15.47 -3.49 25.48
CA VAL A 455 -16.26 -3.13 26.65
C VAL A 455 -16.04 -1.66 26.99
N VAL A 456 -17.07 -0.83 26.83
CA VAL A 456 -17.03 0.60 27.16
C VAL A 456 -17.36 0.80 28.66
N PRO A 457 -16.42 1.31 29.48
CA PRO A 457 -16.63 1.42 30.91
C PRO A 457 -17.69 2.48 31.26
N PRO A 458 -18.50 2.25 32.33
CA PRO A 458 -19.42 3.25 32.83
C PRO A 458 -18.67 4.46 33.41
N LEU A 459 -19.31 5.62 33.43
CA LEU A 459 -18.69 6.90 33.80
C LEU A 459 -18.14 6.90 35.24
N ARG A 460 -18.79 6.18 36.16
CA ARG A 460 -18.30 5.98 37.55
C ARG A 460 -16.97 5.24 37.65
N GLU A 461 -16.58 4.44 36.66
CA GLU A 461 -15.27 3.76 36.62
C GLU A 461 -14.19 4.62 35.95
N ARG A 462 -14.58 5.76 35.35
CA ARG A 462 -13.69 6.70 34.66
C ARG A 462 -13.95 8.14 35.10
N ARG A 463 -14.12 8.37 36.40
CA ARG A 463 -14.42 9.70 36.98
C ARG A 463 -13.38 10.76 36.60
N GLU A 464 -12.13 10.34 36.39
CA GLU A 464 -11.05 11.23 35.95
C GLU A 464 -11.33 11.90 34.59
N ASP A 465 -12.21 11.31 33.76
CA ASP A 465 -12.58 11.83 32.44
C ASP A 465 -13.67 12.91 32.52
N ILE A 466 -14.41 13.00 33.64
CA ILE A 466 -15.54 13.92 33.81
C ILE A 466 -15.15 15.39 33.55
N PRO A 467 -14.02 15.93 34.07
CA PRO A 467 -13.64 17.32 33.80
C PRO A 467 -13.39 17.59 32.30
N LEU A 468 -12.74 16.66 31.60
CA LEU A 468 -12.48 16.79 30.16
C LEU A 468 -13.77 16.70 29.34
N LEU A 469 -14.68 15.80 29.73
CA LEU A 469 -16.00 15.67 29.12
C LEU A 469 -16.84 16.94 29.35
N LEU A 470 -16.81 17.53 30.54
CA LEU A 470 -17.48 18.80 30.84
C LEU A 470 -16.96 19.94 29.99
N GLU A 471 -15.63 20.08 29.92
CA GLU A 471 -14.99 21.12 29.10
C GLU A 471 -15.43 21.02 27.63
N ALA A 472 -15.45 19.80 27.08
CA ALA A 472 -15.91 19.56 25.73
C ALA A 472 -17.40 19.88 25.51
N LEU A 473 -18.27 19.47 26.43
CA LEU A 473 -19.71 19.74 26.34
C LEU A 473 -20.00 21.24 26.52
N LEU A 474 -19.26 21.94 27.38
CA LEU A 474 -19.38 23.39 27.55
C LEU A 474 -18.91 24.14 26.31
N GLN A 475 -17.83 23.70 25.67
CA GLN A 475 -17.38 24.28 24.41
C GLN A 475 -18.45 24.16 23.31
N GLU A 476 -19.23 23.07 23.32
CA GLU A 476 -20.33 22.85 22.37
C GLU A 476 -21.57 23.70 22.69
N TYR A 477 -21.98 23.78 23.96
CA TYR A 477 -23.26 24.41 24.35
C TYR A 477 -23.16 25.85 24.83
N ALA A 478 -22.06 26.23 25.49
CA ALA A 478 -21.89 27.53 26.15
C ALA A 478 -20.40 27.88 26.39
N PRO A 479 -19.63 28.20 25.34
CA PRO A 479 -18.16 28.33 25.41
C PRO A 479 -17.65 29.46 26.33
N GLU A 480 -18.47 30.48 26.61
CA GLU A 480 -18.10 31.60 27.48
C GLU A 480 -18.62 31.47 28.92
N THR A 481 -19.25 30.35 29.28
CA THR A 481 -19.82 30.17 30.62
C THR A 481 -18.88 29.39 31.53
N PRO A 482 -18.20 30.04 32.49
CA PRO A 482 -17.38 29.33 33.45
C PRO A 482 -18.26 28.49 34.39
N LEU A 483 -17.92 27.22 34.56
CA LEU A 483 -18.59 26.35 35.52
C LEU A 483 -18.07 26.65 36.93
N PRO A 484 -18.92 27.01 37.92
CA PRO A 484 -18.49 27.13 39.30
C PRO A 484 -17.85 25.84 39.83
N SER A 485 -16.79 25.95 40.63
CA SER A 485 -16.06 24.79 41.18
C SER A 485 -16.97 23.82 41.95
N ALA A 486 -17.96 24.34 42.67
CA ALA A 486 -18.92 23.54 43.43
C ALA A 486 -19.78 22.63 42.52
N ILE A 487 -19.98 23.00 41.27
CA ILE A 487 -20.68 22.21 40.26
C ILE A 487 -19.79 21.08 39.77
N LEU A 488 -18.53 21.40 39.46
CA LEU A 488 -17.55 20.39 39.06
C LEU A 488 -17.41 19.31 40.15
N ASP A 489 -17.34 19.71 41.41
CA ASP A 489 -17.28 18.79 42.56
C ASP A 489 -18.54 17.91 42.66
N ALA A 490 -19.73 18.48 42.41
CA ALA A 490 -20.98 17.72 42.38
C ALA A 490 -20.97 16.69 41.24
N PHE A 491 -20.48 17.06 40.06
CA PHE A 491 -20.36 16.16 38.91
C PHE A 491 -19.36 15.01 39.16
N MET A 492 -18.27 15.28 39.89
CA MET A 492 -17.26 14.26 40.24
C MET A 492 -17.73 13.25 41.30
N ARG A 493 -18.69 13.63 42.16
CA ARG A 493 -19.20 12.78 43.24
C ARG A 493 -20.36 11.87 42.81
N TYR A 494 -21.12 12.29 41.81
CA TYR A 494 -22.27 11.54 41.33
C TYR A 494 -21.86 10.32 40.50
N ASP A 495 -22.60 9.21 40.62
CA ASP A 495 -22.26 7.93 39.98
C ASP A 495 -22.74 7.81 38.52
N TRP A 496 -23.58 8.74 38.05
CA TRP A 496 -24.04 8.78 36.66
C TRP A 496 -24.61 7.44 36.15
N PRO A 497 -25.73 6.93 36.71
CA PRO A 497 -26.35 5.69 36.25
C PRO A 497 -26.77 5.71 34.76
N GLY A 498 -27.11 6.88 34.22
CA GLY A 498 -27.35 7.08 32.78
C GLY A 498 -26.12 7.57 32.00
N ASN A 499 -24.93 7.50 32.61
CA ASN A 499 -23.63 7.80 32.03
C ASN A 499 -23.57 9.19 31.35
N ILE A 500 -22.91 9.29 30.19
CA ILE A 500 -22.68 10.55 29.47
C ILE A 500 -24.02 11.16 29.01
N ARG A 501 -25.00 10.33 28.62
CA ARG A 501 -26.33 10.81 28.20
C ARG A 501 -27.05 11.56 29.32
N GLU A 502 -27.01 11.01 30.54
CA GLU A 502 -27.55 11.70 31.72
C GLU A 502 -26.78 12.97 32.05
N MET A 503 -25.45 12.91 32.01
CA MET A 503 -24.57 14.06 32.24
C MET A 503 -24.85 15.22 31.29
N GLN A 504 -24.97 14.94 29.99
CA GLN A 504 -25.33 15.91 28.97
C GLN A 504 -26.71 16.53 29.22
N ASN A 505 -27.73 15.71 29.51
CA ASN A 505 -29.08 16.18 29.80
C ASN A 505 -29.13 17.08 31.04
N ARG A 506 -28.41 16.72 32.11
CA ARG A 506 -28.35 17.52 33.35
C ARG A 506 -27.57 18.82 33.13
N LEU A 507 -26.47 18.81 32.38
CA LEU A 507 -25.72 20.01 32.03
C LEU A 507 -26.57 20.98 31.20
N GLN A 508 -27.27 20.49 30.17
CA GLN A 508 -28.17 21.32 29.36
C GLN A 508 -29.29 21.93 30.21
N ARG A 509 -29.88 21.15 31.13
CA ARG A 509 -30.89 21.66 32.07
C ARG A 509 -30.31 22.75 32.97
N TYR A 510 -29.08 22.58 33.45
CA TYR A 510 -28.40 23.62 34.24
C TYR A 510 -28.18 24.90 33.43
N LEU A 511 -27.67 24.80 32.20
CA LEU A 511 -27.47 25.97 31.33
C LEU A 511 -28.79 26.71 31.02
N ALA A 512 -29.90 25.99 30.91
CA ALA A 512 -31.22 26.58 30.66
C ALA A 512 -31.88 27.19 31.91
N THR A 513 -31.68 26.60 33.09
CA THR A 513 -32.44 26.95 34.31
C THR A 513 -31.62 27.60 35.42
N GLY A 514 -30.29 27.57 35.31
CA GLY A 514 -29.35 27.98 36.35
C GLY A 514 -29.36 27.07 37.59
N ARG A 515 -30.10 25.94 37.56
CA ARG A 515 -30.23 25.02 38.70
C ARG A 515 -29.65 23.66 38.36
N ILE A 516 -28.86 23.13 39.29
CA ILE A 516 -28.41 21.74 39.23
C ILE A 516 -29.40 20.86 39.96
N ASP A 517 -29.96 19.95 39.18
CA ASP A 517 -30.75 18.85 39.67
C ASP A 517 -29.80 17.64 39.70
N ILE A 518 -29.05 17.45 40.80
CA ILE A 518 -28.29 16.23 41.07
C ILE A 518 -28.75 15.74 42.46
N PRO A 519 -29.30 14.51 42.57
CA PRO A 519 -29.69 13.97 43.87
C PRO A 519 -28.45 13.90 44.76
N SER A 520 -28.47 14.59 45.92
CA SER A 520 -27.43 14.73 46.96
C SER A 520 -26.65 16.06 47.05
N VAL A 521 -26.97 17.09 46.25
CA VAL A 521 -26.32 18.40 46.41
C VAL A 521 -27.34 19.56 46.39
N ASP A 522 -27.74 20.03 47.58
CA ASP A 522 -28.40 21.33 47.75
C ASP A 522 -27.35 22.45 47.55
N LEU A 523 -27.11 22.85 46.31
CA LEU A 523 -26.34 24.07 46.02
C LEU A 523 -27.27 25.28 46.14
N PRO A 524 -26.95 26.29 46.98
CA PRO A 524 -27.67 27.56 46.93
C PRO A 524 -27.47 28.23 45.56
N PRO A 525 -28.43 29.03 45.07
CA PRO A 525 -28.34 29.66 43.76
C PRO A 525 -27.08 30.52 43.67
N ALA A 526 -26.36 30.38 42.54
CA ALA A 526 -25.12 31.09 42.26
C ALA A 526 -25.34 32.61 42.37
N SER A 527 -24.70 33.23 43.37
CA SER A 527 -24.52 34.69 43.41
C SER A 527 -23.20 34.99 42.72
N THR A 528 -23.27 35.33 41.43
CA THR A 528 -22.14 35.87 40.67
C THR A 528 -21.81 37.27 41.20
N LEU A 529 -20.68 37.41 41.89
CA LEU A 529 -20.01 38.71 41.99
C LEU A 529 -19.44 39.05 40.61
N SER A 530 -20.24 39.71 39.78
CA SER A 530 -19.76 40.34 38.55
C SER A 530 -19.06 41.65 38.94
N ILE A 531 -17.73 41.66 38.94
CA ILE A 531 -16.97 42.90 38.98
C ILE A 531 -16.99 43.43 37.53
N ALA A 532 -17.65 44.58 37.32
CA ALA A 532 -17.66 45.24 36.03
C ALA A 532 -16.22 45.54 35.55
N PRO A 533 -15.91 45.40 34.25
CA PRO A 533 -14.57 45.66 33.73
C PRO A 533 -14.14 47.11 34.02
N LEU A 534 -12.96 47.27 34.64
CA LEU A 534 -12.38 48.58 34.94
C LEU A 534 -12.01 49.31 33.63
N PRO A 535 -12.34 50.61 33.47
CA PRO A 535 -12.03 51.35 32.26
C PRO A 535 -10.51 51.53 32.06
N PRO A 536 -10.01 51.49 30.80
CA PRO A 536 -8.59 51.60 30.51
C PRO A 536 -8.04 52.98 30.89
N GLY A 537 -6.91 53.02 31.60
CA GLY A 537 -6.22 54.25 32.01
C GLY A 537 -6.42 54.69 33.46
N ILE A 538 -7.19 53.94 34.25
CA ILE A 538 -7.30 54.17 35.71
C ILE A 538 -5.95 53.94 36.40
N GLN A 539 -5.55 54.86 37.27
CA GLN A 539 -4.40 54.65 38.14
C GLN A 539 -4.75 53.64 39.24
N LEU A 540 -3.78 52.81 39.65
CA LEU A 540 -3.96 51.73 40.62
C LEU A 540 -4.67 52.19 41.90
N HIS A 541 -4.37 53.41 42.37
CA HIS A 541 -5.00 54.00 43.54
C HIS A 541 -6.54 54.09 43.37
N ASP A 542 -7.02 54.56 42.23
CA ASP A 542 -8.45 54.77 41.98
C ASP A 542 -9.19 53.44 41.73
N ALA A 543 -8.51 52.45 41.14
CA ALA A 543 -9.04 51.09 41.02
C ALA A 543 -9.28 50.44 42.39
N VAL A 544 -8.31 50.58 43.29
CA VAL A 544 -8.40 50.02 44.66
C VAL A 544 -9.50 50.72 45.44
N GLU A 545 -9.63 52.04 45.36
CA GLU A 545 -10.72 52.76 46.05
C GLU A 545 -12.10 52.36 45.54
N THR A 546 -12.25 52.15 44.23
CA THR A 546 -13.52 51.72 43.62
C THR A 546 -13.93 50.33 44.09
N LEU A 547 -12.98 49.39 44.14
CA LEU A 547 -13.20 48.04 44.63
C LEU A 547 -13.53 48.03 46.13
N GLU A 548 -12.79 48.80 46.93
CA GLU A 548 -13.06 48.93 48.37
C GLU A 548 -14.46 49.49 48.65
N ALA A 549 -14.88 50.54 47.93
CA ALA A 549 -16.20 51.14 48.09
C ALA A 549 -17.31 50.16 47.73
N HIS A 550 -17.14 49.38 46.65
CA HIS A 550 -18.08 48.35 46.23
C HIS A 550 -18.20 47.23 47.27
N LEU A 551 -17.07 46.69 47.74
CA LEU A 551 -17.03 45.63 48.74
C LEU A 551 -17.71 46.06 50.05
N ILE A 552 -17.41 47.28 50.52
CA ILE A 552 -18.04 47.84 51.74
C ILE A 552 -19.56 47.98 51.56
N ARG A 553 -20.03 48.45 50.40
CA ARG A 553 -21.46 48.63 50.12
C ARG A 553 -22.20 47.29 50.08
N GLU A 554 -21.68 46.30 49.38
CA GLU A 554 -22.27 44.95 49.31
C GLU A 554 -22.36 44.29 50.69
N THR A 555 -21.27 44.34 51.47
CA THR A 555 -21.25 43.75 52.82
C THR A 555 -22.16 44.50 53.80
N LEU A 556 -22.36 45.81 53.61
CA LEU A 556 -23.38 46.59 54.35
C LEU A 556 -24.80 46.15 53.99
N ILE A 557 -25.12 45.98 52.70
CA ILE A 557 -26.44 45.53 52.23
C ILE A 557 -26.76 44.14 52.78
N ARG A 558 -25.83 43.19 52.65
CA ARG A 558 -25.96 41.81 53.14
C ARG A 558 -26.23 41.75 54.65
N ASN A 559 -25.56 42.60 55.42
CA ASN A 559 -25.72 42.70 56.86
C ASN A 559 -26.87 43.62 57.31
N LYS A 560 -27.77 44.04 56.40
CA LYS A 560 -28.88 44.96 56.69
C LYS A 560 -28.40 46.24 57.39
N TRP A 561 -27.28 46.81 56.92
CA TRP A 561 -26.63 48.02 57.43
C TRP A 561 -26.11 47.93 58.89
N ARG A 562 -25.95 46.71 59.44
CA ARG A 562 -25.39 46.49 60.79
C ARG A 562 -23.87 46.63 60.79
N ARG A 563 -23.40 47.86 61.01
CA ARG A 563 -21.97 48.25 60.97
C ARG A 563 -21.01 47.39 61.80
N VAL A 564 -21.45 46.83 62.94
CA VAL A 564 -20.59 45.96 63.78
C VAL A 564 -20.30 44.63 63.08
N LYS A 565 -21.34 43.95 62.58
CA LYS A 565 -21.19 42.69 61.84
C LYS A 565 -20.46 42.89 60.52
N THR A 566 -20.70 44.02 59.85
CA THR A 566 -19.99 44.38 58.62
C THR A 566 -18.49 44.59 58.86
N ALA A 567 -18.10 45.22 59.97
CA ALA A 567 -16.69 45.43 60.30
C ALA A 567 -15.97 44.10 60.62
N GLU A 568 -16.65 43.19 61.33
CA GLU A 568 -16.14 41.83 61.60
C GLU A 568 -15.99 40.99 60.33
N GLU A 569 -16.99 41.00 59.44
CA GLU A 569 -16.96 40.26 58.17
C GLU A 569 -15.87 40.78 57.22
N LEU A 570 -15.62 42.09 57.22
CA LEU A 570 -14.57 42.72 56.41
C LEU A 570 -13.17 42.66 57.06
N GLY A 571 -13.05 42.18 58.31
CA GLY A 571 -11.76 42.10 59.01
C GLY A 571 -11.12 43.47 59.30
N ILE A 572 -11.91 44.56 59.37
CA ILE A 572 -11.39 45.92 59.62
C ILE A 572 -11.94 46.50 60.92
N PRO A 573 -11.16 47.34 61.65
CA PRO A 573 -11.66 48.01 62.84
C PRO A 573 -12.89 48.88 62.52
N ARG A 574 -13.87 48.91 63.44
CA ARG A 574 -15.12 49.67 63.28
C ARG A 574 -14.88 51.16 62.94
N ARG A 575 -13.86 51.78 63.53
CA ARG A 575 -13.46 53.17 63.24
C ARG A 575 -12.99 53.34 61.80
N THR A 576 -12.29 52.34 61.25
CA THR A 576 -11.81 52.33 59.86
C THR A 576 -12.97 52.17 58.88
N LEU A 577 -13.92 51.28 59.18
CA LEU A 577 -15.15 51.15 58.39
C LEU A 577 -15.93 52.46 58.36
N GLN A 578 -16.13 53.11 59.52
CA GLN A 578 -16.84 54.39 59.59
C GLN A 578 -16.17 55.49 58.75
N ARG A 579 -14.84 55.63 58.87
CA ARG A 579 -14.07 56.59 58.08
C ARG A 579 -14.18 56.32 56.57
N LYS A 580 -14.14 55.05 56.15
CA LYS A 580 -14.26 54.67 54.73
C LYS A 580 -15.69 54.87 54.19
N VAL A 581 -16.72 54.59 55.00
CA VAL A 581 -18.13 54.83 54.64
C VAL A 581 -18.40 56.32 54.43
N GLU A 582 -17.84 57.19 55.28
CA GLU A 582 -17.90 58.65 55.12
C GLU A 582 -17.09 59.12 53.91
N LYS A 583 -15.86 58.63 53.75
CA LYS A 583 -14.98 58.96 52.61
C LYS A 583 -15.61 58.62 51.25
N TYR A 584 -16.28 57.47 51.14
CA TYR A 584 -16.87 56.99 49.89
C TYR A 584 -18.36 57.37 49.72
N GLY A 585 -18.92 58.19 50.62
CA GLY A 585 -20.31 58.66 50.52
C GLY A 585 -21.35 57.54 50.52
N ILE A 586 -21.12 56.47 51.29
CA ILE A 586 -22.03 55.31 51.33
C ILE A 586 -23.10 55.56 52.40
N PHE A 587 -24.19 56.20 52.01
CA PHE A 587 -25.36 56.47 52.86
C PHE A 587 -26.48 55.45 52.62
N ARG A 588 -27.35 55.30 53.62
CA ARG A 588 -28.48 54.37 53.58
C ARG A 588 -29.60 54.87 52.69
#